data_AF-A0A3D6E1U8-F1
#
_entry.id   AF-A0A3D6E1U8-F1
#
_cell.length_a   1.000
_cell.length_b   1.000
_cell.length_c   1.000
_cell.angle_alpha   90.00
_cell.angle_beta   90.00
_cell.angle_gamma   90.00
#
_symmetry.space_group_name_H-M   'P 1'
#
loop_
_entity.id
_entity.type
_entity.pdbx_description
1 polymer ?
#
loop_
_entity_poly.entity_id
_entity_poly.type
_entity_poly.pdbx_seq_one_letter_code
_entity_poly.pdbx_strand_id
1 'polypeptide(L)' 'MRILLVEDDALLGDGIRAGLKLADYAVDWVRDGDAARLALL' A
#
# COMPACT_ATOMS: atom_id res chain seq x y z
N MET A 1 6.04 0.90 -11.94
CA MET A 1 4.61 1.33 -11.86
C MET A 1 4.29 1.72 -10.40
N ARG A 2 3.20 2.45 -10.14
CA ARG A 2 2.83 2.88 -8.79
C ARG A 2 1.59 2.11 -8.29
N ILE A 3 1.63 1.65 -7.05
CA ILE A 3 0.59 0.85 -6.41
C ILE A 3 0.16 1.56 -5.12
N LEU A 4 -1.15 1.72 -4.92
CA LEU A 4 -1.74 2.09 -3.65
C LEU A 4 -2.18 0.80 -2.93
N LEU A 5 -1.49 0.45 -1.86
CA LEU A 5 -1.85 -0.65 -0.96
C LEU A 5 -2.80 -0.13 0.11
N VAL A 6 -3.95 -0.77 0.28
CA VAL A 6 -4.93 -0.48 1.33
C VAL A 6 -5.05 -1.74 2.17
N GLU A 7 -4.48 -1.71 3.37
CA GLU A 7 -4.42 -2.87 4.26
C GLU A 7 -4.37 -2.40 5.71
N ASP A 8 -5.32 -2.85 6.54
CA ASP A 8 -5.45 -2.42 7.93
C ASP A 8 -4.53 -3.21 8.87
N ASP A 9 -4.22 -4.46 8.54
CA ASP A 9 -3.24 -5.27 9.28
C ASP A 9 -1.79 -4.84 8.98
N ALA A 10 -1.05 -4.48 10.04
CA ALA A 10 0.30 -3.96 9.88
C ALA A 10 1.32 -5.03 9.44
N LEU A 11 1.17 -6.27 9.92
CA LEU A 11 2.12 -7.34 9.62
C LEU A 11 1.94 -7.82 8.18
N LEU A 12 0.69 -7.98 7.75
CA LEU A 12 0.37 -8.34 6.37
C LEU A 12 0.76 -7.22 5.40
N GLY A 13 0.42 -5.96 5.73
CA GLY A 13 0.74 -4.81 4.90
C GLY A 13 2.24 -4.62 4.70
N ASP A 14 3.05 -4.81 5.74
CA ASP A 14 4.51 -4.72 5.62
C ASP A 14 5.08 -5.82 4.72
N GLY A 15 4.59 -7.07 4.86
CA GLY A 15 4.99 -8.17 4.00
C GLY A 15 4.66 -7.95 2.52
N ILE A 16 3.45 -7.48 2.21
CA ILE A 16 3.04 -7.15 0.84
C ILE A 16 3.88 -6.00 0.29
N ARG A 17 4.04 -4.91 1.05
CA ARG A 17 4.84 -3.76 0.66
C ARG A 17 6.30 -4.14 0.39
N ALA A 18 6.90 -5.01 1.21
CA ALA A 18 8.25 -5.49 1.01
C ALA A 18 8.38 -6.27 -0.30
N GLY A 19 7.47 -7.21 -0.58
CA GLY A 19 7.45 -7.98 -1.83
C GLY A 19 7.28 -7.10 -3.07
N LEU A 20 6.37 -6.13 -3.03
CA LEU A 20 6.13 -5.19 -4.13
C LEU A 20 7.34 -4.28 -4.37
N LYS A 21 8.02 -3.82 -3.31
CA LYS A 21 9.25 -3.03 -3.45
C LYS A 21 10.39 -3.85 -4.06
N LEU A 22 10.52 -5.12 -3.69
CA LEU A 22 11.52 -6.02 -4.30
C LEU A 22 11.26 -6.23 -5.80
N ALA A 23 10.01 -6.13 -6.24
CA ALA A 23 9.63 -6.16 -7.64
C ALA A 23 9.68 -4.78 -8.34
N ASP A 24 10.37 -3.80 -7.74
CA ASP A 24 10.62 -2.45 -8.26
C ASP A 24 9.34 -1.60 -8.50
N TYR A 25 8.31 -1.83 -7.68
CA TYR A 25 7.13 -0.96 -7.62
C TYR A 25 7.29 0.16 -6.60
N ALA A 26 6.78 1.35 -6.95
CA ALA A 26 6.55 2.40 -5.97
C ALA A 26 5.23 2.10 -5.24
N VAL A 27 5.29 1.98 -3.91
CA VAL A 27 4.13 1.56 -3.09
C VAL A 27 3.82 2.63 -2.06
N ASP A 28 2.63 3.22 -2.17
CA ASP A 28 2.02 4.00 -1.09
C ASP A 28 1.10 3.08 -0.31
N TRP A 29 1.17 3.15 1.02
CA TRP A 29 0.37 2.28 1.89
C TRP A 29 -0.44 3.11 2.86
N VAL A 30 -1.74 2.86 2.90
CA VAL A 30 -2.71 3.42 3.83
C VAL A 30 -3.46 2.30 4.55
N ARG A 31 -3.98 2.57 5.75
CA ARG A 31 -4.58 1.56 6.63
C ARG A 31 -6.10 1.64 6.73
N ASP A 32 -6.73 2.59 6.04
CA ASP A 32 -8.16 2.76 6.04
C ASP A 32 -8.67 3.22 4.66
N GLY A 33 -9.97 2.98 4.42
CA GLY A 33 -10.60 3.24 3.14
C GLY A 33 -10.78 4.72 2.81
N ASP A 34 -10.88 5.60 3.81
CA ASP A 34 -11.05 7.04 3.58
C ASP A 34 -9.72 7.66 3.13
N ALA A 35 -8.61 7.29 3.76
CA ALA A 35 -7.26 7.63 3.33
C ALA A 35 -6.97 7.10 1.91
N ALA A 36 -7.44 5.89 1.58
CA ALA A 36 -7.32 5.35 0.23
C ALA A 36 -8.08 6.17 -0.81
N ARG A 37 -9.33 6.55 -0.49
CA ARG A 37 -10.14 7.40 -1.35
C ARG A 37 -9.49 8.76 -1.55
N LEU A 38 -8.96 9.37 -0.48
CA LEU A 38 -8.28 10.67 -0.55
C LEU A 38 -7.02 10.59 -1.42
N ALA A 39 -6.28 9.48 -1.38
CA ALA A 39 -5.08 9.28 -2.18
C ALA A 39 -5.35 9.14 -3.70
N LEU A 40 -6.61 8.97 -4.11
CA LEU A 40 -7.03 8.88 -5.52
C LEU A 40 -7.56 10.20 -6.10
N LEU A 41 -7.70 11.24 -5.28
CA LEU A 41 -8.13 12.59 -5.69
C LEU A 41 -6.92 13.43 -6.12
#